data_AF-A0A4R3UZ51-F1
#
_entry.id   AF-A0A4R3UZ51-F1
#
_cell.length_a   1.000
_cell.length_b   1.000
_cell.length_c   1.000
_cell.angle_alpha   90.00
_cell.angle_beta   90.00
_cell.angle_gamma   90.00
#
_symmetry.space_group_name_H-M   'P 1'
#
loop_
_entity.id
_entity.type
_entity.pdbx_description
1 polymer ?
#
loop_
_entity_poly.entity_id
_entity_poly.type
_entity_poly.pdbx_seq_one_letter_code
_entity_poly.pdbx_strand_id
1 'polypeptide(L)'
;MAVIPAGIRAIAQAGEETLGSDGDALFIVPPGDSTLEVQGKGMVVRVFSHLASDLAAIAANQADYARPVGDIAHYRRRPVPEAGLKLQCHALADHIVASNAISRVFRSTNLMLNVMAPYDAPRDPRILKPHSHADYEQITICMQGRFAHHLRTPWTVDSTQWREDAHLEVDSPSTLVIPARLIHTTQALEAGCWLIDVFGPPREDFSSIPGFVRNAADYPMAGSAAQT
;
A
#
# COMPACT_ATOMS: atom_id res chain seq x y z
N MET A 1 1.67 -2.35 -9.17
CA MET A 1 1.19 -3.54 -8.43
C MET A 1 -0.32 -3.63 -8.60
N ALA A 2 -0.88 -4.82 -8.72
CA ALA A 2 -2.33 -5.02 -8.83
C ALA A 2 -2.83 -6.01 -7.77
N VAL A 3 -3.82 -5.60 -6.98
CA VAL A 3 -4.47 -6.45 -5.97
C VAL A 3 -5.77 -6.97 -6.55
N ILE A 4 -5.90 -8.29 -6.57
CA ILE A 4 -7.03 -9.04 -7.11
C ILE A 4 -7.79 -9.66 -5.93
N PRO A 5 -9.04 -9.23 -5.65
CA PRO A 5 -9.89 -9.86 -4.64
C PRO A 5 -10.18 -11.34 -4.93
N ALA A 6 -10.65 -12.05 -3.91
CA ALA A 6 -11.23 -13.38 -4.10
C ALA A 6 -12.41 -13.35 -5.09
N GLY A 7 -12.55 -14.38 -5.93
CA GLY A 7 -13.64 -14.49 -6.91
C GLY A 7 -13.46 -13.66 -8.19
N ILE A 8 -12.33 -12.97 -8.36
CA ILE A 8 -11.93 -12.33 -9.60
C ILE A 8 -10.71 -13.06 -10.15
N ARG A 9 -10.87 -13.71 -11.31
CA ARG A 9 -9.74 -14.28 -12.04
C ARG A 9 -8.97 -13.18 -12.74
N ALA A 10 -7.65 -13.26 -12.75
CA ALA A 10 -6.79 -12.33 -13.45
C ALA A 10 -5.65 -13.03 -14.18
N ILE A 11 -5.31 -12.54 -15.36
CA ILE A 11 -4.14 -12.95 -16.15
C ILE A 11 -3.32 -11.70 -16.44
N ALA A 12 -2.07 -11.68 -15.98
CA ALA A 12 -1.12 -10.62 -16.27
C ALA A 12 -0.12 -11.09 -17.32
N GLN A 13 0.20 -10.23 -18.28
CA GLN A 13 1.24 -10.43 -19.28
C GLN A 13 2.21 -9.25 -19.26
N ALA A 14 3.51 -9.53 -19.30
CA ALA A 14 4.56 -8.52 -19.46
C ALA A 14 5.72 -9.13 -20.25
N GLY A 15 6.05 -8.57 -21.42
CA GLY A 15 6.97 -9.22 -22.36
C GLY A 15 6.49 -10.62 -22.75
N GLU A 16 7.35 -11.62 -22.58
CA GLU A 16 7.05 -13.03 -22.84
C GLU A 16 6.44 -13.76 -21.63
N GLU A 17 6.43 -13.14 -20.44
CA GLU A 17 5.91 -13.75 -19.22
C GLU A 17 4.39 -13.60 -19.14
N THR A 18 3.69 -14.68 -18.79
CA THR A 18 2.25 -14.68 -18.49
C THR A 18 2.00 -15.45 -17.20
N LEU A 19 1.36 -14.81 -16.23
CA LEU A 19 0.96 -15.42 -14.96
C LEU A 19 -0.53 -15.22 -14.72
N GLY A 20 -1.18 -16.19 -14.08
CA GLY A 20 -2.61 -16.14 -13.78
C GLY A 20 -2.90 -16.45 -12.31
N SER A 21 -4.04 -15.97 -11.83
CA SER A 21 -4.63 -16.32 -10.55
C SER A 21 -6.16 -16.40 -10.69
N ASP A 22 -6.78 -17.29 -9.92
CA ASP A 22 -8.25 -17.38 -9.81
C ASP A 22 -8.83 -16.44 -8.72
N GLY A 23 -8.00 -15.57 -8.12
CA GLY A 23 -8.37 -14.54 -7.15
C GLY A 23 -7.46 -14.51 -5.93
N ASP A 24 -7.74 -13.59 -5.00
CA ASP A 24 -6.99 -13.38 -3.75
C ASP A 24 -5.46 -13.33 -3.97
N ALA A 25 -5.04 -12.45 -4.88
CA ALA A 25 -3.65 -12.39 -5.33
C ALA A 25 -3.13 -10.96 -5.44
N LEU A 26 -1.80 -10.82 -5.30
CA LEU A 26 -1.06 -9.61 -5.64
C LEU A 26 -0.17 -9.88 -6.84
N PHE A 27 -0.33 -9.09 -7.90
CA PHE A 27 0.60 -9.03 -9.01
C PHE A 27 1.60 -7.88 -8.84
N ILE A 28 2.88 -8.16 -9.02
CA ILE A 28 3.93 -7.15 -9.19
C ILE A 28 4.37 -7.20 -10.65
N VAL A 29 4.02 -6.16 -11.40
CA VAL A 29 4.24 -6.07 -12.86
C VAL A 29 5.49 -5.21 -13.11
N PRO A 30 6.45 -5.67 -13.92
CA PRO A 30 7.65 -4.90 -14.24
C PRO A 30 7.31 -3.68 -15.12
N PRO A 31 8.21 -2.68 -15.21
CA PRO A 31 8.02 -1.55 -16.13
C PRO A 31 7.97 -2.00 -17.60
N GLY A 32 7.19 -1.27 -18.41
CA GLY A 32 7.02 -1.55 -19.84
C GLY A 32 5.60 -1.97 -20.18
N ASP A 33 5.40 -2.35 -21.45
CA ASP A 33 4.11 -2.77 -21.95
C ASP A 33 3.63 -4.04 -21.22
N SER A 34 2.42 -3.96 -20.69
CA SER A 34 1.80 -5.04 -19.95
C SER A 34 0.29 -5.01 -20.07
N THR A 35 -0.31 -6.19 -19.94
CA THR A 35 -1.76 -6.38 -19.97
C THR A 35 -2.20 -7.05 -18.68
N LEU A 36 -3.33 -6.61 -18.13
CA LEU A 36 -4.01 -7.30 -17.03
C LEU A 36 -5.45 -7.56 -17.47
N GLU A 37 -5.74 -8.80 -17.84
CA GLU A 37 -7.09 -9.25 -18.15
C GLU A 37 -7.76 -9.75 -16.87
N VAL A 38 -9.00 -9.32 -16.64
CA VAL A 38 -9.75 -9.65 -15.43
C VAL A 38 -11.13 -10.20 -15.79
N GLN A 39 -11.54 -11.26 -15.09
CA GLN A 39 -12.84 -11.91 -15.27
C GLN A 39 -13.49 -12.12 -13.91
N GLY A 40 -14.68 -11.54 -13.72
CA GLY A 40 -15.43 -11.62 -12.47
C GLY A 40 -16.22 -10.34 -12.19
N LYS A 41 -16.67 -10.19 -10.94
CA LYS A 41 -17.34 -8.97 -10.45
C LYS A 41 -16.67 -8.51 -9.16
N GLY A 42 -16.42 -7.21 -9.06
CA GLY A 42 -15.84 -6.57 -7.88
C GLY A 42 -14.82 -5.51 -8.28
N MET A 43 -13.98 -5.09 -7.33
CA MET A 43 -13.04 -4.00 -7.52
C MET A 43 -11.60 -4.51 -7.54
N VAL A 44 -10.89 -4.26 -8.62
CA VAL A 44 -9.43 -4.47 -8.71
C VAL A 44 -8.71 -3.16 -8.40
N VAL A 45 -7.67 -3.21 -7.58
CA VAL A 45 -6.84 -2.04 -7.29
C VAL A 45 -5.53 -2.15 -8.05
N ARG A 46 -5.19 -1.10 -8.80
CA ARG A 46 -3.88 -0.95 -9.43
C ARG A 46 -3.17 0.23 -8.79
N VAL A 47 -1.99 -0.03 -8.24
CA VAL A 47 -1.15 0.99 -7.61
C VAL A 47 0.08 1.22 -8.47
N PHE A 48 0.27 2.49 -8.84
CA PHE A 48 1.41 2.99 -9.59
C PHE A 48 2.16 4.00 -8.72
N SER A 49 3.47 4.09 -8.86
CA SER A 49 4.25 5.15 -8.22
C SER A 49 4.16 6.43 -9.06
N HIS A 50 4.54 7.57 -8.47
CA HIS A 50 4.65 8.85 -9.17
C HIS A 50 5.62 8.84 -10.37
N LEU A 51 6.42 7.77 -10.55
CA LEU A 51 7.27 7.59 -11.72
C LEU A 51 6.46 7.28 -12.99
N ALA A 52 5.22 6.79 -12.87
CA ALA A 52 4.27 6.68 -13.98
C ALA A 52 3.63 8.06 -14.23
N SER A 53 4.42 8.98 -14.80
CA SER A 53 4.06 10.39 -14.93
C SER A 53 2.85 10.63 -15.84
N ASP A 54 2.65 9.77 -16.83
CA ASP A 54 1.48 9.72 -17.71
C ASP A 54 0.18 9.45 -16.93
N LEU A 55 0.20 8.48 -16.02
CA LEU A 55 -0.93 8.16 -15.15
C LEU A 55 -1.13 9.21 -14.06
N ALA A 56 -0.03 9.75 -13.51
CA ALA A 56 -0.11 10.84 -12.53
C ALA A 56 -0.74 12.10 -13.13
N ALA A 57 -0.50 12.39 -14.40
CA ALA A 57 -1.05 13.55 -15.09
C ALA A 57 -2.58 13.51 -15.26
N ILE A 58 -3.19 12.33 -15.20
CA ILE A 58 -4.65 12.13 -15.31
C ILE A 58 -5.32 11.78 -13.98
N ALA A 59 -4.58 11.78 -12.87
CA ALA A 59 -5.13 11.48 -11.56
C ALA A 59 -6.13 12.57 -11.12
N ALA A 60 -7.22 12.16 -10.46
CA ALA A 60 -8.28 13.08 -10.05
C ALA A 60 -7.79 14.18 -9.06
N ASN A 61 -6.76 13.87 -8.28
CA ASN A 61 -6.12 14.79 -7.33
C ASN A 61 -4.80 15.37 -7.86
N GLN A 62 -4.54 15.32 -9.18
CA GLN A 62 -3.29 15.83 -9.77
C GLN A 62 -3.01 17.29 -9.37
N ALA A 63 -4.04 18.12 -9.27
CA ALA A 63 -3.92 19.52 -8.89
C ALA A 63 -3.35 19.72 -7.47
N ASP A 64 -3.65 18.81 -6.54
CA ASP A 64 -3.14 18.86 -5.16
C ASP A 64 -1.62 18.66 -5.11
N TYR A 65 -1.07 17.97 -6.12
CA TYR A 65 0.36 17.69 -6.27
C TYR A 65 1.06 18.61 -7.29
N ALA A 66 0.39 19.66 -7.78
CA ALA A 66 1.00 20.62 -8.72
C ALA A 66 2.19 21.37 -8.11
N ARG A 67 2.27 21.43 -6.77
CA ARG A 67 3.43 21.94 -6.03
C ARG A 67 4.01 20.80 -5.17
N PRO A 68 5.34 20.67 -5.09
CA PRO A 68 5.95 19.71 -4.18
C PRO A 68 5.48 19.94 -2.74
N VAL A 69 5.07 18.87 -2.07
CA VAL A 69 4.77 18.88 -0.64
C VAL A 69 6.10 18.88 0.12
N GLY A 70 6.41 19.99 0.80
CA GLY A 70 7.76 20.27 1.32
C GLY A 70 8.29 19.27 2.36
N ASP A 71 7.41 18.60 3.08
CA ASP A 71 7.77 17.65 4.15
C ASP A 71 7.93 16.20 3.62
N ILE A 72 7.85 15.95 2.31
CA ILE A 72 8.00 14.60 1.73
C ILE A 72 9.45 14.38 1.27
N ALA A 73 10.07 13.30 1.75
CA ALA A 73 11.37 12.85 1.29
C ALA A 73 11.33 12.48 -0.19
N HIS A 74 12.34 12.93 -0.94
CA HIS A 74 12.48 12.56 -2.34
C HIS A 74 12.74 11.06 -2.49
N TYR A 75 12.05 10.45 -3.45
CA TYR A 75 12.31 9.08 -3.84
C TYR A 75 13.77 8.91 -4.30
N ARG A 76 14.45 7.94 -3.68
CA ARG A 76 15.77 7.48 -4.12
C ARG A 76 15.62 6.11 -4.75
N ARG A 77 16.21 5.95 -5.94
CA ARG A 77 16.17 4.68 -6.67
C ARG A 77 16.79 3.57 -5.81
N ARG A 78 15.99 2.54 -5.51
CA ARG A 78 16.48 1.31 -4.85
C ARG A 78 17.21 0.41 -5.86
N PRO A 79 18.10 -0.49 -5.40
CA PRO A 79 18.78 -1.42 -6.30
C PRO A 79 17.76 -2.31 -7.01
N VAL A 80 18.06 -2.64 -8.27
CA VAL A 80 17.29 -3.61 -9.04
C VAL A 80 17.73 -5.01 -8.60
N PRO A 81 16.81 -5.99 -8.47
CA PRO A 81 17.18 -7.37 -8.18
C PRO A 81 18.16 -7.90 -9.22
N GLU A 82 19.10 -8.78 -8.82
CA GLU A 82 20.07 -9.39 -9.76
C GLU A 82 19.37 -10.16 -10.87
N ALA A 83 18.26 -10.82 -10.54
CA ALA A 83 17.41 -11.53 -11.49
C ALA A 83 16.60 -10.59 -12.42
N GLY A 84 16.72 -9.27 -12.27
CA GLY A 84 15.93 -8.28 -12.99
C GLY A 84 14.54 -8.02 -12.40
N LEU A 85 13.81 -7.09 -13.00
CA LEU A 85 12.41 -6.83 -12.66
C LEU A 85 11.54 -7.79 -13.48
N LYS A 86 10.86 -8.73 -12.81
CA LYS A 86 10.04 -9.78 -13.43
C LYS A 86 8.58 -9.64 -13.06
N LEU A 87 7.71 -10.26 -13.86
CA LEU A 87 6.32 -10.45 -13.48
C LEU A 87 6.22 -11.42 -12.30
N GLN A 88 5.51 -11.03 -11.24
CA GLN A 88 5.28 -11.86 -10.07
C GLN A 88 3.79 -11.96 -9.76
N CYS A 89 3.36 -13.11 -9.28
CA CYS A 89 2.02 -13.36 -8.77
C CYS A 89 2.12 -14.06 -7.41
N HIS A 90 1.62 -13.41 -6.36
CA HIS A 90 1.64 -13.91 -4.99
C HIS A 90 0.21 -14.22 -4.56
N ALA A 91 -0.08 -15.49 -4.24
CA ALA A 91 -1.37 -15.87 -3.64
C ALA A 91 -1.41 -15.35 -2.19
N LEU A 92 -2.35 -14.46 -1.89
CA LEU A 92 -2.36 -13.76 -0.61
C LEU A 92 -2.67 -14.68 0.58
N ALA A 93 -3.36 -15.80 0.33
CA ALA A 93 -3.62 -16.85 1.33
C ALA A 93 -2.32 -17.47 1.89
N ASP A 94 -1.25 -17.55 1.10
CA ASP A 94 0.03 -18.18 1.48
C ASP A 94 0.87 -17.31 2.42
N HIS A 95 0.41 -16.09 2.71
CA HIS A 95 1.21 -15.06 3.40
C HIS A 95 0.64 -14.64 4.76
N ILE A 96 -0.29 -15.42 5.31
CA ILE A 96 -0.85 -15.22 6.66
C ILE A 96 0.07 -15.92 7.69
N VAL A 97 0.65 -15.14 8.61
CA VAL A 97 1.55 -15.67 9.65
C VAL A 97 1.04 -15.27 11.03
N ALA A 98 0.97 -16.23 11.96
CA ALA A 98 0.33 -16.07 13.27
C ALA A 98 0.81 -14.85 14.09
N SER A 99 2.09 -14.47 13.99
CA SER A 99 2.66 -13.31 14.70
C SER A 99 2.18 -11.95 14.16
N ASN A 100 1.60 -11.92 12.96
CA ASN A 100 1.14 -10.72 12.28
C ASN A 100 -0.10 -11.05 11.44
N ALA A 101 -1.08 -11.69 12.09
CA ALA A 101 -2.16 -12.42 11.43
C ALA A 101 -2.93 -11.60 10.37
N ILE A 102 -2.97 -10.27 10.52
CA ILE A 102 -3.64 -9.39 9.57
C ILE A 102 -2.74 -8.78 8.49
N SER A 103 -1.40 -8.74 8.60
CA SER A 103 -0.59 -7.99 7.61
C SER A 103 0.16 -8.89 6.64
N ARG A 104 0.04 -8.57 5.35
CA ARG A 104 0.73 -9.23 4.22
C ARG A 104 1.46 -8.15 3.42
N VAL A 105 2.73 -7.94 3.77
CA VAL A 105 3.52 -6.81 3.25
C VAL A 105 4.38 -7.26 2.07
N PHE A 106 4.31 -6.53 0.97
CA PHE A 106 5.09 -6.77 -0.24
C PHE A 106 5.75 -5.48 -0.70
N ARG A 107 6.89 -5.57 -1.38
CA ARG A 107 7.57 -4.42 -1.95
C ARG A 107 7.96 -4.63 -3.40
N SER A 108 8.13 -3.53 -4.12
CA SER A 108 8.92 -3.40 -5.33
C SER A 108 10.09 -2.46 -5.05
N THR A 109 10.80 -2.03 -6.10
CA THR A 109 11.83 -0.99 -5.97
C THR A 109 11.30 0.37 -5.55
N ASN A 110 10.00 0.66 -5.78
CA ASN A 110 9.41 1.99 -5.59
C ASN A 110 8.07 2.04 -4.83
N LEU A 111 7.47 0.90 -4.51
CA LEU A 111 6.22 0.81 -3.76
C LEU A 111 6.30 -0.28 -2.69
N MET A 112 5.57 -0.10 -1.60
CA MET A 112 5.27 -1.15 -0.64
C MET A 112 3.77 -1.16 -0.36
N LEU A 113 3.17 -2.34 -0.35
CA LEU A 113 1.77 -2.55 -0.02
C LEU A 113 1.69 -3.46 1.20
N ASN A 114 0.90 -3.07 2.19
CA ASN A 114 0.37 -3.99 3.20
C ASN A 114 -1.06 -4.37 2.81
N VAL A 115 -1.23 -5.52 2.16
CA VAL A 115 -2.53 -6.06 1.79
C VAL A 115 -3.06 -6.82 2.98
N MET A 116 -3.82 -6.17 3.86
CA MET A 116 -4.23 -6.82 5.11
C MET A 116 -5.11 -8.05 4.84
N ALA A 117 -5.15 -9.04 5.72
CA ALA A 117 -6.23 -10.02 5.73
C ALA A 117 -7.54 -9.32 6.15
N PRO A 118 -8.71 -9.81 5.70
CA PRO A 118 -9.99 -9.30 6.20
C PRO A 118 -10.07 -9.38 7.73
N TYR A 119 -10.70 -8.38 8.34
CA TYR A 119 -10.92 -8.34 9.78
C TYR A 119 -12.04 -9.31 10.16
N ASP A 120 -11.81 -10.19 11.14
CA ASP A 120 -12.84 -11.14 11.60
C ASP A 120 -13.93 -10.48 12.47
N ALA A 121 -13.66 -9.27 13.00
CA ALA A 121 -14.52 -8.53 13.91
C ALA A 121 -14.20 -7.02 13.86
N PRO A 122 -15.09 -6.15 14.38
CA PRO A 122 -14.75 -4.76 14.64
C PRO A 122 -13.44 -4.66 15.43
N ARG A 123 -12.59 -3.73 15.07
CA ARG A 123 -11.33 -3.50 15.77
C ARG A 123 -11.60 -2.85 17.12
N ASP A 124 -11.07 -3.43 18.18
CA ASP A 124 -11.29 -2.95 19.56
C ASP A 124 -10.69 -1.54 19.76
N PRO A 125 -11.52 -0.54 20.13
CA PRO A 125 -11.07 0.84 20.30
C PRO A 125 -10.04 1.00 21.43
N ARG A 126 -9.92 0.04 22.34
CA ARG A 126 -8.98 0.08 23.48
C ARG A 126 -7.53 -0.23 23.09
N ILE A 127 -7.30 -0.76 21.88
CA ILE A 127 -5.98 -1.22 21.40
C ILE A 127 -5.63 -0.67 20.01
N LEU A 128 -6.23 0.47 19.62
CA LEU A 128 -5.82 1.17 18.42
C LEU A 128 -4.35 1.64 18.56
N LYS A 129 -3.66 1.74 17.42
CA LYS A 129 -2.24 2.10 17.37
C LYS A 129 -2.08 3.40 16.58
N PRO A 130 -2.42 4.57 17.17
CA PRO A 130 -2.18 5.86 16.54
C PRO A 130 -0.69 6.08 16.32
N HIS A 131 -0.33 6.54 15.13
CA HIS A 131 1.05 6.78 14.73
C HIS A 131 1.12 7.86 13.66
N SER A 132 2.33 8.30 13.31
CA SER A 132 2.60 9.27 12.25
C SER A 132 3.89 8.89 11.52
N HIS A 133 4.04 9.35 10.29
CA HIS A 133 5.24 9.16 9.47
C HIS A 133 5.99 10.48 9.36
N ALA A 134 7.32 10.46 9.36
CA ALA A 134 8.10 11.71 9.40
C ALA A 134 8.04 12.48 8.07
N ASP A 135 8.21 11.75 6.96
CA ASP A 135 8.59 12.33 5.68
C ASP A 135 7.99 11.59 4.46
N TYR A 136 6.92 10.83 4.65
CA TYR A 136 6.18 10.21 3.55
C TYR A 136 4.69 10.16 3.84
N GLU A 137 3.91 10.13 2.76
CA GLU A 137 2.47 9.92 2.81
C GLU A 137 2.15 8.42 2.89
N GLN A 138 1.02 8.12 3.53
CA GLN A 138 0.39 6.80 3.45
C GLN A 138 -0.92 6.96 2.68
N ILE A 139 -1.24 5.99 1.82
CA ILE A 139 -2.58 5.88 1.26
C ILE A 139 -3.24 4.65 1.86
N THR A 140 -4.39 4.83 2.51
CA THR A 140 -5.24 3.71 2.94
C THR A 140 -6.37 3.56 1.93
N ILE A 141 -6.50 2.36 1.36
CA ILE A 141 -7.58 1.99 0.44
C ILE A 141 -8.49 1.01 1.17
N CYS A 142 -9.72 1.42 1.45
CA CYS A 142 -10.76 0.59 2.04
C CYS A 142 -11.48 -0.16 0.91
N MET A 143 -11.31 -1.48 0.87
CA MET A 143 -11.83 -2.36 -0.18
C MET A 143 -13.25 -2.83 0.12
N GLN A 144 -13.54 -3.12 1.39
CA GLN A 144 -14.81 -3.69 1.84
C GLN A 144 -15.10 -3.27 3.28
N GLY A 145 -16.40 -3.08 3.57
CA GLY A 145 -16.90 -2.76 4.91
C GLY A 145 -16.76 -1.28 5.27
N ARG A 146 -17.00 -0.97 6.55
CA ARG A 146 -16.98 0.39 7.09
C ARG A 146 -15.80 0.64 8.01
N PHE A 147 -15.25 1.84 7.93
CA PHE A 147 -14.08 2.25 8.70
C PHE A 147 -14.30 3.60 9.35
N ALA A 148 -13.70 3.80 10.52
CA ALA A 148 -13.45 5.12 11.07
C ALA A 148 -11.96 5.45 10.96
N HIS A 149 -11.65 6.56 10.29
CA HIS A 149 -10.31 7.15 10.31
C HIS A 149 -10.25 8.20 11.42
N HIS A 150 -9.42 7.97 12.44
CA HIS A 150 -9.17 8.93 13.50
C HIS A 150 -7.89 9.69 13.16
N LEU A 151 -8.00 11.00 13.00
CA LEU A 151 -6.94 11.89 12.52
C LEU A 151 -6.72 13.02 13.51
N ARG A 152 -5.46 13.33 13.77
CA ARG A 152 -5.05 14.45 14.62
C ARG A 152 -3.88 15.20 14.00
N THR A 153 -4.06 16.49 13.80
CA THR A 153 -2.97 17.39 13.42
C THR A 153 -2.17 17.77 14.67
N PRO A 154 -0.85 17.51 14.71
CA PRO A 154 -0.02 17.97 15.83
C PRO A 154 -0.07 19.49 15.98
N TRP A 155 -0.09 19.98 17.22
CA TRP A 155 0.07 21.41 17.47
C TRP A 155 1.49 21.86 17.11
N THR A 156 1.58 23.00 16.43
CA THR A 156 2.84 23.72 16.19
C THR A 156 2.85 25.01 17.02
N VAL A 157 3.93 25.78 16.95
CA VAL A 157 4.01 27.09 17.63
C VAL A 157 2.99 28.10 17.11
N ASP A 158 2.50 27.92 15.89
CA ASP A 158 1.49 28.77 15.27
C ASP A 158 0.09 28.24 15.58
N SER A 159 -0.55 28.81 16.60
CA SER A 159 -1.89 28.43 17.04
C SER A 159 -2.99 28.69 16.00
N THR A 160 -2.74 29.49 14.97
CA THR A 160 -3.72 29.72 13.90
C THR A 160 -3.84 28.52 12.95
N GLN A 161 -2.90 27.58 13.00
CA GLN A 161 -2.88 26.36 12.20
C GLN A 161 -3.41 25.13 12.95
N TRP A 162 -3.78 25.28 14.23
CA TRP A 162 -4.32 24.17 15.02
C TRP A 162 -5.67 23.74 14.45
N ARG A 163 -5.90 22.43 14.45
CA ARG A 163 -7.13 21.80 13.96
C ARG A 163 -7.68 20.88 15.02
N GLU A 164 -9.00 20.80 15.10
CA GLU A 164 -9.68 19.79 15.89
C GLU A 164 -9.39 18.39 15.35
N ASP A 165 -9.44 17.40 16.24
CA ASP A 165 -9.35 15.99 15.86
C ASP A 165 -10.53 15.63 14.94
N ALA A 166 -10.28 14.85 13.91
CA ALA A 166 -11.30 14.37 12.97
C ALA A 166 -11.51 12.86 13.12
N HIS A 167 -12.78 12.45 13.09
CA HIS A 167 -13.20 11.06 13.10
C HIS A 167 -14.13 10.84 11.90
N LEU A 168 -13.58 10.28 10.84
CA LEU A 168 -14.27 10.16 9.56
C LEU A 168 -14.75 8.72 9.38
N GLU A 169 -16.06 8.51 9.50
CA GLU A 169 -16.68 7.24 9.12
C GLU A 169 -16.86 7.20 7.60
N VAL A 170 -16.40 6.11 6.98
CA VAL A 170 -16.46 5.92 5.53
C VAL A 170 -16.94 4.51 5.20
N ASP A 171 -17.74 4.42 4.15
CA ASP A 171 -18.03 3.15 3.47
C ASP A 171 -16.90 2.81 2.48
N SER A 172 -16.86 1.55 2.07
CA SER A 172 -15.99 1.08 0.98
C SER A 172 -16.77 1.00 -0.35
N PRO A 173 -16.14 1.28 -1.50
CA PRO A 173 -14.73 1.60 -1.65
C PRO A 173 -14.40 3.05 -1.33
N SER A 174 -13.28 3.28 -0.65
CA SER A 174 -12.79 4.64 -0.35
C SER A 174 -11.28 4.68 -0.26
N THR A 175 -10.71 5.86 -0.47
CA THR A 175 -9.27 6.11 -0.40
C THR A 175 -9.01 7.33 0.46
N LEU A 176 -8.11 7.20 1.43
CA LEU A 176 -7.61 8.31 2.24
C LEU A 176 -6.11 8.50 1.98
N VAL A 177 -5.73 9.69 1.51
CA VAL A 177 -4.33 10.14 1.48
C VAL A 177 -4.03 10.77 2.83
N ILE A 178 -3.00 10.27 3.51
CA ILE A 178 -2.59 10.66 4.85
C ILE A 178 -1.25 11.38 4.73
N PRO A 179 -1.23 12.72 4.92
CA PRO A 179 0.00 13.51 4.85
C PRO A 179 1.04 13.06 5.87
N ALA A 180 2.31 13.38 5.59
CA ALA A 180 3.38 13.25 6.57
C ALA A 180 3.01 13.99 7.87
N ARG A 181 3.44 13.42 9.00
CA ARG A 181 3.31 13.96 10.36
C ARG A 181 1.88 14.05 10.91
N LEU A 182 0.86 13.73 10.12
CA LEU A 182 -0.51 13.58 10.61
C LEU A 182 -0.60 12.32 11.48
N ILE A 183 -1.05 12.48 12.74
CA ILE A 183 -1.29 11.35 13.62
C ILE A 183 -2.58 10.67 13.16
N HIS A 184 -2.54 9.36 12.93
CA HIS A 184 -3.69 8.65 12.39
C HIS A 184 -3.78 7.21 12.90
N THR A 185 -5.00 6.67 12.89
CA THR A 185 -5.28 5.24 12.96
C THR A 185 -6.60 4.94 12.25
N THR A 186 -6.72 3.73 11.72
CA THR A 186 -7.94 3.26 11.04
C THR A 186 -8.56 2.13 11.85
N GLN A 187 -9.82 2.30 12.23
CA GLN A 187 -10.62 1.32 12.95
C GLN A 187 -11.59 0.65 11.98
N ALA A 188 -11.50 -0.68 11.84
CA ALA A 188 -12.57 -1.47 11.22
C ALA A 188 -13.80 -1.46 12.13
N LEU A 189 -14.97 -1.11 11.60
CA LEU A 189 -16.21 -0.98 12.39
C LEU A 189 -17.03 -2.27 12.42
N GLU A 190 -16.68 -3.26 11.59
CA GLU A 190 -17.41 -4.51 11.41
C GLU A 190 -16.50 -5.65 10.96
N ALA A 191 -17.02 -6.88 11.03
CA ALA A 191 -16.38 -8.05 10.45
C ALA A 191 -16.42 -8.00 8.92
N GLY A 192 -15.43 -8.62 8.26
CA GLY A 192 -15.29 -8.61 6.81
C GLY A 192 -14.70 -7.32 6.24
N CYS A 193 -14.40 -6.32 7.08
CA CYS A 193 -13.65 -5.14 6.65
C CYS A 193 -12.33 -5.56 6.00
N TRP A 194 -11.94 -4.92 4.89
CA TRP A 194 -10.68 -5.22 4.21
C TRP A 194 -10.05 -3.94 3.69
N LEU A 195 -8.75 -3.75 3.96
CA LEU A 195 -8.02 -2.55 3.55
C LEU A 195 -6.61 -2.87 3.05
N ILE A 196 -6.05 -1.94 2.29
CA ILE A 196 -4.67 -1.96 1.80
C ILE A 196 -4.01 -0.66 2.22
N ASP A 197 -2.85 -0.74 2.87
CA ASP A 197 -1.99 0.43 3.04
C ASP A 197 -0.91 0.47 1.96
N VAL A 198 -0.71 1.63 1.35
CA VAL A 198 0.25 1.88 0.29
C VAL A 198 1.29 2.89 0.78
N PHE A 199 2.56 2.57 0.52
CA PHE A 199 3.72 3.41 0.82
C PHE A 199 4.57 3.60 -0.43
N GLY A 200 5.00 4.82 -0.68
CA GLY A 200 5.95 5.17 -1.74
C GLY A 200 6.87 6.27 -1.25
N PRO A 201 8.17 6.01 -1.00
CA PRO A 201 8.92 4.75 -1.24
C PRO A 201 8.55 3.58 -0.31
N PRO A 202 9.07 2.36 -0.57
CA PRO A 202 9.00 1.26 0.39
C PRO A 202 9.61 1.67 1.73
N ARG A 203 8.89 1.35 2.82
CA ARG A 203 9.33 1.67 4.19
C ARG A 203 10.58 0.90 4.59
N GLU A 204 11.58 1.61 5.07
CA GLU A 204 12.85 1.03 5.48
C GLU A 204 12.75 0.24 6.79
N ASP A 205 11.99 0.75 7.76
CA ASP A 205 11.78 0.10 9.05
C ASP A 205 11.00 -1.22 8.91
N PHE A 206 9.95 -1.26 8.09
CA PHE A 206 9.24 -2.51 7.77
C PHE A 206 10.15 -3.50 7.04
N SER A 207 10.93 -2.98 6.10
CA SER A 207 11.86 -3.76 5.31
C SER A 207 13.01 -4.37 6.12
N SER A 208 13.30 -3.82 7.30
CA SER A 208 14.38 -4.26 8.18
C SER A 208 13.94 -5.33 9.19
N ILE A 209 12.63 -5.58 9.33
CA ILE A 209 12.09 -6.61 10.22
C ILE A 209 12.14 -7.97 9.50
N PRO A 210 12.95 -8.95 9.96
CA PRO A 210 13.04 -10.25 9.30
C PRO A 210 11.68 -10.94 9.17
N GLY A 211 11.36 -11.41 7.96
CA GLY A 211 10.11 -12.11 7.68
C GLY A 211 8.84 -11.25 7.67
N PHE A 212 8.95 -9.92 7.82
CA PHE A 212 7.78 -9.03 7.76
C PHE A 212 7.34 -8.75 6.33
N VAL A 213 8.30 -8.45 5.44
CA VAL A 213 8.08 -8.31 4.00
C VAL A 213 8.17 -9.70 3.33
N ARG A 214 7.09 -10.12 2.68
CA ARG A 214 6.89 -11.50 2.18
C ARG A 214 7.79 -11.84 1.01
N ASN A 215 8.07 -10.87 0.14
CA ASN A 215 8.97 -10.99 -1.00
C ASN A 215 10.32 -10.28 -0.75
N ALA A 216 10.80 -10.26 0.49
CA ALA A 216 12.03 -9.56 0.84
C ALA A 216 13.26 -10.06 0.06
N ALA A 217 13.33 -11.37 -0.20
CA ALA A 217 14.42 -11.99 -0.95
C ALA A 217 14.48 -11.53 -2.42
N ASP A 218 13.33 -11.16 -2.99
CA ASP A 218 13.22 -10.77 -4.39
C ASP A 218 13.67 -9.31 -4.64
N TYR A 219 13.75 -8.50 -3.59
CA TYR A 219 14.06 -7.06 -3.69
C TYR A 219 15.13 -6.67 -2.69
N PRO A 220 16.35 -6.32 -3.11
CA PRO A 220 17.44 -5.94 -2.20
C PRO A 220 17.17 -4.64 -1.43
N MET A 221 17.83 -4.50 -0.28
CA MET A 221 17.77 -3.30 0.55
C MET A 221 18.71 -2.20 0.03
N ALA A 222 18.41 -0.94 0.35
CA ALA A 222 19.37 0.13 0.12
C ALA A 222 20.57 -0.08 1.07
N GLY A 223 21.79 -0.16 0.52
CA GLY A 223 23.00 -0.37 1.32
C GLY A 223 23.41 -1.84 1.54
N SER A 224 22.63 -2.82 1.07
CA SER A 224 23.12 -4.20 0.95
C SER A 224 23.98 -4.33 -0.31
N ALA A 225 25.18 -3.75 -0.31
CA ALA A 225 26.21 -4.21 -1.24
C ALA A 225 26.52 -5.66 -0.85
N ALA A 226 26.48 -6.56 -1.83
CA ALA A 226 26.86 -7.96 -1.63
C ALA A 226 28.25 -7.99 -0.97
N GLN A 227 28.34 -8.60 0.21
CA GLN A 227 29.63 -9.01 0.74
C GLN A 227 30.10 -10.15 -0.17
N THR A 228 31.01 -9.83 -1.09
CA THR A 228 31.84 -10.80 -1.80
C THR A 228 32.90 -11.36 -0.87
#